data_AF-A0A2E9MCK0-F1
#
_entry.id   AF-A0A2E9MCK0-F1
#
_cell.length_a   1.000
_cell.length_b   1.000
_cell.length_c   1.000
_cell.angle_alpha   90.00
_cell.angle_beta   90.00
_cell.angle_gamma   90.00
#
_symmetry.space_group_name_H-M   'P 1'
#
loop_
_entity.id
_entity.type
_entity.pdbx_description
1 polymer ?
#
loop_
_entity_poly.entity_id
_entity_poly.type
_entity_poly.pdbx_seq_one_letter_code
_entity_poly.pdbx_strand_id
1 'polypeptide(L)'
;MMMESRRGILFAFLVLWATGASAQDSDDLGGARFGDDDHHKTGPSYGATMGSVTVGDTQVYRLSMRPEIPLGKLGLAFDVELFIDESGDFSSRGWSFGTTTETIDTFLRKLYYVRYGKPGDDLFVRVGALDRVTLGYGLVLDQYRNTLDYPGVKKTGIHFQMASVGGSEVGLEGMINNVQDLQEGGALIGLRAYTRPRSKLEIGITYVVDIDQYAGLRDGDDDGYPDGVDAFPEDGDLALDNDGDGVADDLDGDDDNDGIIDIDEGSGLPPDVIAGLRGLSTQAEGGFEVDEDVARRTPFNRQSVGRDPFGIAGLDIGYRLMEDESMRLIVYGQLAMMIDDDDALDTAAADSQGVAPGNRKAEGFGIMAPGLWATMGPFDGRIEYRYFQDDFEAGYFDNLYELDRARLDVASGLATPKDAQLQRGESLSGVFGRLTADVLGLVEASADYQYLVGSDDPRRQLHARGRVSPALLEAIPRLSHASAYYQKNHIGARLDSDGAPGSKDDFFESTEDTFYGYEVGAEMASGVAVVWDTRFLFERGADGKLKRRRIMAIETVFNF
;
A
#
# COMPACT_ATOMS: atom_id res chain seq x y z
N MET A 1 -69.90 19.61 -42.92
CA MET A 1 -70.29 18.31 -42.35
C MET A 1 -69.15 17.87 -41.45
N MET A 2 -69.34 17.93 -40.12
CA MET A 2 -68.37 17.56 -39.03
C MET A 2 -67.08 18.42 -39.00
N MET A 3 -66.51 18.90 -37.87
CA MET A 3 -66.04 18.25 -36.60
C MET A 3 -64.96 17.19 -36.87
N GLU A 4 -63.83 17.01 -36.16
CA GLU A 4 -63.12 17.68 -35.03
C GLU A 4 -61.67 17.09 -34.92
N SER A 5 -60.65 17.53 -34.14
CA SER A 5 -60.40 18.69 -33.25
C SER A 5 -58.87 18.89 -32.93
N ARG A 6 -58.51 20.03 -32.33
CA ARG A 6 -57.49 20.32 -31.26
C ARG A 6 -56.07 19.67 -31.20
N ARG A 7 -55.11 20.53 -30.78
CA ARG A 7 -53.72 20.29 -30.25
C ARG A 7 -52.67 19.86 -31.31
N GLY A 8 -51.49 20.45 -31.46
CA GLY A 8 -50.87 21.62 -30.82
C GLY A 8 -49.84 21.28 -29.74
N ILE A 9 -48.54 21.48 -30.04
CA ILE A 9 -47.44 21.97 -29.16
C ILE A 9 -46.16 22.16 -30.02
N LEU A 10 -45.43 23.25 -29.78
CA LEU A 10 -44.08 23.51 -30.30
C LEU A 10 -43.07 22.57 -29.61
N PHE A 11 -42.11 22.03 -30.36
CA PHE A 11 -40.82 21.67 -29.75
C PHE A 11 -39.86 22.84 -29.91
N ALA A 12 -39.59 23.51 -28.79
CA ALA A 12 -38.61 24.60 -28.70
C ALA A 12 -37.22 24.04 -28.36
N PHE A 13 -36.19 24.86 -28.59
CA PHE A 13 -34.82 24.62 -28.18
C PHE A 13 -34.70 24.20 -26.71
N LEU A 14 -33.76 23.30 -26.43
CA LEU A 14 -33.10 23.23 -25.13
C LEU A 14 -31.59 23.33 -25.32
N VAL A 15 -31.09 24.56 -25.30
CA VAL A 15 -29.69 24.83 -24.94
C VAL A 15 -29.62 24.71 -23.42
N LEU A 16 -28.87 23.73 -22.91
CA LEU A 16 -28.49 23.68 -21.51
C LEU A 16 -27.03 24.10 -21.38
N TRP A 17 -26.84 25.41 -21.23
CA TRP A 17 -25.70 25.92 -20.49
C TRP A 17 -26.00 25.70 -19.00
N ALA A 18 -25.24 24.82 -18.36
CA ALA A 18 -25.17 24.74 -16.91
C ALA A 18 -23.82 25.35 -16.47
N THR A 19 -23.81 26.66 -16.26
CA THR A 19 -22.68 27.34 -15.61
C THR A 19 -22.69 26.99 -14.12
N GLY A 20 -21.77 26.10 -13.74
CA GLY A 20 -21.52 25.67 -12.37
C GLY A 20 -20.05 25.31 -12.20
N ALA A 21 -19.16 26.25 -12.54
CA ALA A 21 -17.73 26.07 -12.41
C ALA A 21 -17.31 26.17 -10.93
N SER A 22 -17.36 25.04 -10.23
CA SER A 22 -16.43 24.74 -9.14
C SER A 22 -15.52 23.63 -9.64
N ALA A 23 -14.23 23.92 -9.79
CA ALA A 23 -13.24 22.86 -9.94
C ALA A 23 -13.23 22.07 -8.62
N GLN A 24 -13.88 20.91 -8.61
CA GLN A 24 -13.75 19.96 -7.50
C GLN A 24 -12.35 19.34 -7.57
N ASP A 25 -11.70 19.23 -6.42
CA ASP A 25 -10.51 18.40 -6.29
C ASP A 25 -10.88 16.95 -6.62
N SER A 26 -10.44 16.49 -7.79
CA SER A 26 -10.70 15.14 -8.31
C SER A 26 -9.83 14.07 -7.65
N ASP A 27 -9.02 14.44 -6.66
CA ASP A 27 -7.97 13.60 -6.10
C ASP A 27 -8.38 12.94 -4.76
N ASP A 28 -9.46 13.39 -4.09
CA ASP A 28 -9.97 12.82 -2.83
C ASP A 28 -11.04 11.71 -3.08
N LEU A 29 -10.74 10.77 -3.98
CA LEU A 29 -11.62 9.62 -4.30
C LEU A 29 -11.15 8.32 -3.60
N GLY A 30 -10.80 8.43 -2.31
CA GLY A 30 -10.06 7.41 -1.55
C GLY A 30 -10.89 6.52 -0.63
N GLY A 31 -11.61 5.52 -1.18
CA GLY A 31 -11.96 4.28 -0.43
C GLY A 31 -12.84 4.45 0.82
N ALA A 32 -13.64 5.51 0.92
CA ALA A 32 -14.50 5.74 2.07
C ALA A 32 -15.73 4.81 2.09
N ARG A 33 -15.59 3.66 2.78
CA ARG A 33 -16.72 2.80 3.22
C ARG A 33 -17.82 3.57 3.98
N PHE A 34 -17.49 4.78 4.45
CA PHE A 34 -18.39 5.72 5.12
C PHE A 34 -18.33 7.08 4.41
N GLY A 35 -19.16 7.22 3.38
CA GLY A 35 -19.53 8.45 2.65
C GLY A 35 -18.56 9.64 2.64
N ASP A 36 -17.61 9.65 1.71
CA ASP A 36 -16.88 10.84 1.25
C ASP A 36 -17.73 11.77 0.35
N ASP A 37 -19.05 11.72 0.48
CA ASP A 37 -19.93 12.73 -0.12
C ASP A 37 -19.74 14.04 0.64
N ASP A 38 -18.75 14.82 0.20
CA ASP A 38 -18.44 16.20 0.62
C ASP A 38 -19.59 17.19 0.26
N HIS A 39 -20.73 16.64 -0.17
CA HIS A 39 -22.04 17.26 -0.22
C HIS A 39 -22.57 17.66 1.18
N HIS A 40 -22.07 18.79 1.68
CA HIS A 40 -22.81 19.69 2.58
C HIS A 40 -23.33 19.11 3.91
N LYS A 41 -22.74 18.03 4.44
CA LYS A 41 -23.06 17.53 5.79
C LYS A 41 -22.40 18.42 6.85
N THR A 42 -23.11 19.45 7.30
CA THR A 42 -22.62 20.45 8.26
C THR A 42 -22.69 20.01 9.74
N GLY A 43 -22.63 18.71 10.02
CA GLY A 43 -22.78 18.15 11.36
C GLY A 43 -22.16 16.75 11.47
N PRO A 44 -22.06 16.18 12.69
CA PRO A 44 -21.49 14.86 12.88
C PRO A 44 -22.22 13.79 12.08
N SER A 45 -21.46 12.86 11.51
CA SER A 45 -21.99 11.60 10.96
C SER A 45 -21.67 10.48 11.94
N TYR A 46 -22.60 9.53 12.10
CA TYR A 46 -22.38 8.36 12.94
C TYR A 46 -22.47 7.11 12.07
N GLY A 47 -21.31 6.56 11.71
CA GLY A 47 -21.20 5.25 11.10
C GLY A 47 -21.12 4.14 12.16
N ALA A 48 -21.80 3.02 11.93
CA ALA A 48 -21.47 1.75 12.56
C ALA A 48 -21.46 0.64 11.51
N THR A 49 -20.55 -0.33 11.62
CA THR A 49 -20.60 -1.56 10.83
C THR A 49 -20.75 -2.80 11.68
N MET A 50 -21.41 -3.80 11.11
CA MET A 50 -21.35 -5.18 11.55
C MET A 50 -21.26 -6.08 10.32
N GLY A 51 -20.28 -6.98 10.28
CA GLY A 51 -20.01 -7.78 9.09
C GLY A 51 -19.00 -8.89 9.31
N SER A 52 -18.69 -9.63 8.24
CA SER A 52 -17.53 -10.50 8.19
C SER A 52 -16.38 -9.83 7.43
N VAL A 53 -15.17 -10.09 7.90
CA VAL A 53 -13.92 -9.76 7.21
C VAL A 53 -13.15 -11.05 7.01
N THR A 54 -12.78 -11.34 5.77
CA THR A 54 -11.92 -12.46 5.40
C THR A 54 -10.58 -11.90 4.95
N VAL A 55 -9.48 -12.41 5.50
CA VAL A 55 -8.11 -12.08 5.08
C VAL A 55 -7.40 -13.40 4.79
N GLY A 56 -7.08 -13.66 3.53
CA GLY A 56 -6.62 -14.98 3.11
C GLY A 56 -7.73 -16.03 3.31
N ASP A 57 -7.45 -17.04 4.12
CA ASP A 57 -8.36 -18.14 4.44
C ASP A 57 -9.07 -17.99 5.80
N THR A 58 -8.62 -17.08 6.67
CA THR A 58 -9.24 -16.81 7.99
C THR A 58 -10.45 -15.87 7.86
N GLN A 59 -11.55 -16.17 8.56
CA GLN A 59 -12.74 -15.31 8.61
C GLN A 59 -13.07 -14.87 10.04
N VAL A 60 -13.05 -13.56 10.28
CA VAL A 60 -13.48 -12.95 11.55
C VAL A 60 -14.77 -12.15 11.36
N TYR A 61 -15.58 -12.04 12.40
CA TYR A 61 -16.67 -11.06 12.44
C TYR A 61 -16.15 -9.76 13.04
N ARG A 62 -16.56 -8.63 12.46
CA ARG A 62 -16.15 -7.28 12.87
C ARG A 62 -17.38 -6.46 13.20
N LEU A 63 -17.37 -5.84 14.38
CA LEU A 63 -18.26 -4.75 14.75
C LEU A 63 -17.41 -3.48 14.82
N SER A 64 -17.82 -2.38 14.21
CA SER A 64 -17.10 -1.10 14.28
C SER A 64 -18.04 0.09 14.44
N MET A 65 -17.53 1.16 15.04
CA MET A 65 -18.18 2.46 15.14
C MET A 65 -17.21 3.54 14.64
N ARG A 66 -17.64 4.25 13.60
CA ARG A 66 -16.95 5.37 12.95
C ARG A 66 -17.81 6.64 13.03
N PRO A 67 -17.88 7.30 14.19
CA PRO A 67 -18.33 8.69 14.25
C PRO A 67 -17.28 9.60 13.59
N GLU A 68 -17.71 10.45 12.66
CA GLU A 68 -16.96 11.61 12.17
C GLU A 68 -17.59 12.89 12.72
N ILE A 69 -16.76 13.75 13.31
CA ILE A 69 -17.18 14.97 13.99
C ILE A 69 -16.45 16.17 13.33
N PRO A 70 -17.12 16.94 12.44
CA PRO A 70 -16.58 18.16 11.88
C PRO A 70 -16.70 19.32 12.88
N LEU A 71 -15.56 19.93 13.22
CA LEU A 71 -15.39 21.01 14.19
C LEU A 71 -14.71 22.22 13.52
N GLY A 72 -15.38 22.79 12.51
CA GLY A 72 -14.85 23.89 11.72
C GLY A 72 -13.75 23.41 10.76
N LYS A 73 -12.51 23.89 10.95
CA LYS A 73 -11.34 23.35 10.23
C LYS A 73 -10.85 22.02 10.80
N LEU A 74 -11.16 21.69 12.06
CA LEU A 74 -10.78 20.41 12.66
C LEU A 74 -11.82 19.34 12.24
N GLY A 75 -11.37 18.14 11.87
CA GLY A 75 -12.20 16.96 11.66
C GLY A 75 -11.65 15.78 12.45
N LEU A 76 -12.53 14.99 13.06
CA LEU A 76 -12.16 13.86 13.91
C LEU A 76 -13.01 12.65 13.53
N ALA A 77 -12.37 11.62 12.97
CA ALA A 77 -12.99 10.35 12.62
C ALA A 77 -12.41 9.24 13.51
N PHE A 78 -13.24 8.58 14.30
CA PHE A 78 -12.85 7.40 15.08
C PHE A 78 -13.06 6.10 14.28
N ASP A 79 -12.51 4.98 14.74
CA ASP A 79 -12.86 3.65 14.24
C ASP A 79 -12.66 2.62 15.36
N VAL A 80 -13.57 2.67 16.33
CA VAL A 80 -13.60 1.77 17.49
C VAL A 80 -14.19 0.45 17.03
N GLU A 81 -13.41 -0.63 17.08
CA GLU A 81 -13.81 -1.94 16.57
C GLU A 81 -13.63 -3.06 17.59
N LEU A 82 -14.42 -4.10 17.43
CA LEU A 82 -14.36 -5.37 18.15
C LEU A 82 -14.36 -6.50 17.12
N PHE A 83 -13.47 -7.47 17.31
CA PHE A 83 -13.43 -8.68 16.51
C PHE A 83 -14.00 -9.86 17.30
N ILE A 84 -14.67 -10.74 16.59
CA ILE A 84 -15.17 -12.03 17.09
C ILE A 84 -14.58 -13.11 16.19
N ASP A 85 -13.98 -14.12 16.80
CA ASP A 85 -13.30 -15.22 16.11
C ASP A 85 -14.26 -16.29 15.58
N GLU A 86 -13.71 -17.37 15.01
CA GLU A 86 -14.46 -18.48 14.43
C GLU A 86 -15.15 -19.37 15.50
N SER A 87 -14.64 -19.38 16.73
CA SER A 87 -15.28 -19.99 17.91
C SER A 87 -16.48 -19.17 18.42
N GLY A 88 -16.54 -17.88 18.10
CA GLY A 88 -17.57 -16.94 18.54
C GLY A 88 -17.21 -16.16 19.80
N ASP A 89 -15.95 -16.22 20.24
CA ASP A 89 -15.43 -15.45 21.37
C ASP A 89 -14.88 -14.09 20.91
N PHE A 90 -14.78 -13.14 21.85
CA PHE A 90 -14.21 -11.83 21.56
C PHE A 90 -12.68 -11.92 21.47
N SER A 91 -12.14 -11.63 20.29
CA SER A 91 -10.71 -11.58 20.07
C SER A 91 -10.08 -10.35 20.74
N SER A 92 -8.90 -10.54 21.33
CA SER A 92 -8.00 -9.49 21.83
C SER A 92 -7.46 -8.58 20.72
N ARG A 93 -7.64 -8.93 19.43
CA ARG A 93 -7.07 -8.22 18.27
C ARG A 93 -7.30 -6.71 18.33
N GLY A 94 -6.21 -5.96 18.45
CA GLY A 94 -6.21 -4.50 18.54
C GLY A 94 -6.65 -3.95 19.91
N TRP A 95 -6.60 -4.76 20.96
CA TRP A 95 -6.91 -4.41 22.36
C TRP A 95 -5.84 -4.95 23.32
N SER A 96 -4.58 -4.86 22.92
CA SER A 96 -3.43 -5.33 23.70
C SER A 96 -2.80 -4.19 24.53
N PHE A 97 -2.33 -4.53 25.73
CA PHE A 97 -1.87 -3.58 26.75
C PHE A 97 -0.74 -4.15 27.63
N GLY A 98 -0.04 -5.21 27.19
CA GLY A 98 1.09 -5.80 27.90
C GLY A 98 2.31 -4.88 27.88
N THR A 99 2.62 -4.32 26.71
CA THR A 99 3.76 -3.41 26.50
C THR A 99 3.32 -1.94 26.27
N THR A 100 4.30 -1.03 26.27
CA THR A 100 4.06 0.38 25.92
C THR A 100 3.73 0.54 24.43
N THR A 101 4.38 -0.25 23.57
CA THR A 101 4.14 -0.28 22.11
C THR A 101 2.72 -0.72 21.79
N GLU A 102 2.30 -1.88 22.30
CA GLU A 102 0.93 -2.38 22.17
C GLU A 102 -0.12 -1.39 22.67
N THR A 103 0.15 -0.73 23.80
CA THR A 103 -0.74 0.27 24.37
C THR A 103 -0.92 1.46 23.42
N ILE A 104 0.17 1.92 22.78
CA ILE A 104 0.13 3.03 21.81
C ILE A 104 -0.61 2.63 20.55
N ASP A 105 -0.30 1.48 19.93
CA ASP A 105 -1.02 0.97 18.75
C ASP A 105 -2.51 0.81 19.06
N THR A 106 -2.85 0.18 20.20
CA THR A 106 -4.23 0.01 20.65
C THR A 106 -4.97 1.33 20.73
N PHE A 107 -4.36 2.45 21.13
CA PHE A 107 -5.02 3.77 21.09
C PHE A 107 -5.10 4.35 19.67
N LEU A 108 -3.99 4.33 18.90
CA LEU A 108 -3.95 4.88 17.55
C LEU A 108 -4.95 4.19 16.62
N ARG A 109 -5.08 2.87 16.71
CA ARG A 109 -6.01 2.03 15.94
C ARG A 109 -7.50 2.37 16.14
N LYS A 110 -7.87 3.10 17.21
CA LYS A 110 -9.23 3.62 17.46
C LYS A 110 -9.52 4.94 16.76
N LEU A 111 -8.53 5.54 16.10
CA LEU A 111 -8.66 6.74 15.30
C LEU A 111 -8.56 6.37 13.82
N TYR A 112 -9.51 6.82 12.99
CA TYR A 112 -9.37 6.76 11.54
C TYR A 112 -8.57 7.96 11.03
N TYR A 113 -8.91 9.17 11.49
CA TYR A 113 -8.03 10.33 11.38
C TYR A 113 -8.38 11.46 12.36
N VAL A 114 -7.38 12.28 12.69
CA VAL A 114 -7.56 13.71 13.00
C VAL A 114 -7.09 14.51 11.79
N ARG A 115 -7.84 15.52 11.37
CA ARG A 115 -7.42 16.48 10.35
C ARG A 115 -7.66 17.92 10.75
N TYR A 116 -6.81 18.83 10.26
CA TYR A 116 -7.03 20.26 10.24
C TYR A 116 -6.97 20.75 8.80
N GLY A 117 -8.02 21.41 8.32
CA GLY A 117 -8.17 21.88 6.94
C GLY A 117 -8.58 20.79 5.95
N LYS A 118 -8.41 21.13 4.67
CA LYS A 118 -8.48 20.23 3.50
C LYS A 118 -7.22 20.40 2.64
N PRO A 119 -6.87 19.44 1.76
CA PRO A 119 -5.84 19.66 0.75
C PRO A 119 -6.04 21.01 0.03
N GLY A 120 -4.95 21.73 -0.25
CA GLY A 120 -4.99 23.07 -0.85
C GLY A 120 -5.31 24.25 0.10
N ASP A 121 -5.71 24.02 1.36
CA ASP A 121 -5.76 25.08 2.38
C ASP A 121 -4.35 25.66 2.67
N ASP A 122 -4.28 26.89 3.19
CA ASP A 122 -3.03 27.51 3.69
C ASP A 122 -2.23 26.63 4.68
N LEU A 123 -2.96 25.84 5.47
CA LEU A 123 -2.45 24.81 6.36
C LEU A 123 -3.43 23.63 6.36
N PHE A 124 -2.93 22.48 5.90
CA PHE A 124 -3.54 21.17 6.01
C PHE A 124 -2.64 20.25 6.82
N VAL A 125 -3.23 19.50 7.76
CA VAL A 125 -2.55 18.40 8.48
C VAL A 125 -3.56 17.28 8.67
N ARG A 126 -3.17 16.03 8.41
CA ARG A 126 -3.93 14.81 8.69
C ARG A 126 -3.03 13.81 9.38
N VAL A 127 -3.55 13.14 10.42
CA VAL A 127 -2.88 12.08 11.18
C VAL A 127 -3.84 10.90 11.24
N GLY A 128 -3.41 9.70 10.81
CA GLY A 128 -4.23 8.50 10.66
C GLY A 128 -4.13 7.88 9.27
N ALA A 129 -5.25 7.42 8.74
CA ALA A 129 -5.37 6.89 7.38
C ALA A 129 -4.85 7.88 6.32
N LEU A 130 -3.94 7.43 5.47
CA LEU A 130 -3.48 8.11 4.26
C LEU A 130 -4.01 7.34 3.06
N ASP A 131 -4.98 7.90 2.35
CA ASP A 131 -5.70 7.20 1.26
C ASP A 131 -5.14 7.51 -0.13
N ARG A 132 -4.44 8.65 -0.28
CA ARG A 132 -3.77 9.11 -1.49
C ARG A 132 -2.82 10.25 -1.18
N VAL A 133 -1.53 10.08 -1.45
CA VAL A 133 -0.52 11.16 -1.41
C VAL A 133 0.30 11.10 -2.70
N THR A 134 0.56 12.26 -3.30
CA THR A 134 1.47 12.45 -4.44
C THR A 134 2.31 13.69 -4.13
N LEU A 135 3.63 13.65 -4.39
CA LEU A 135 4.50 14.81 -4.19
C LEU A 135 4.92 15.42 -5.55
N GLY A 136 4.71 16.74 -5.69
CA GLY A 136 4.93 17.44 -6.96
C GLY A 136 4.05 16.86 -8.08
N TYR A 137 4.68 16.31 -9.12
CA TYR A 137 3.98 15.71 -10.28
C TYR A 137 3.99 14.17 -10.28
N GLY A 138 4.53 13.51 -9.25
CA GLY A 138 4.48 12.06 -9.09
C GLY A 138 5.64 11.25 -9.70
N LEU A 139 6.81 11.86 -9.97
CA LEU A 139 7.99 11.11 -10.43
C LEU A 139 8.56 10.19 -9.35
N VAL A 140 8.49 10.60 -8.07
CA VAL A 140 9.09 9.87 -6.93
C VAL A 140 8.03 9.09 -6.16
N LEU A 141 6.95 9.76 -5.78
CA LEU A 141 5.86 9.26 -4.94
C LEU A 141 4.54 9.67 -5.60
N ASP A 142 3.75 8.71 -6.07
CA ASP A 142 2.44 8.93 -6.72
C ASP A 142 1.38 7.98 -6.16
N GLN A 143 0.27 8.54 -5.68
CA GLN A 143 -0.87 7.82 -5.14
C GLN A 143 -0.55 6.88 -3.95
N TYR A 144 0.53 7.14 -3.22
CA TYR A 144 0.89 6.42 -2.00
C TYR A 144 -0.28 6.36 -1.00
N ARG A 145 -0.44 5.22 -0.32
CA ARG A 145 -1.44 5.03 0.74
C ARG A 145 -0.96 4.04 1.80
N ASN A 146 -1.47 4.17 3.02
CA ASN A 146 -1.22 3.23 4.11
C ASN A 146 -2.47 2.38 4.49
N THR A 147 -3.56 2.50 3.73
CA THR A 147 -4.87 1.89 4.03
C THR A 147 -5.18 0.60 3.24
N LEU A 148 -4.15 -0.06 2.67
CA LEU A 148 -4.34 -1.19 1.75
C LEU A 148 -4.79 -2.48 2.46
N ASP A 149 -4.15 -2.85 3.57
CA ASP A 149 -4.54 -3.98 4.45
C ASP A 149 -5.71 -3.69 5.40
N TYR A 150 -6.31 -2.50 5.33
CA TYR A 150 -7.46 -2.15 6.16
C TYR A 150 -8.66 -3.10 5.89
N PRO A 151 -9.32 -3.68 6.92
CA PRO A 151 -9.18 -3.39 8.35
C PRO A 151 -8.27 -4.35 9.14
N GLY A 152 -7.56 -5.27 8.48
CA GLY A 152 -6.68 -6.23 9.14
C GLY A 152 -5.57 -5.55 9.92
N VAL A 153 -4.79 -4.72 9.22
CA VAL A 153 -3.75 -3.84 9.79
C VAL A 153 -4.23 -2.39 9.68
N LYS A 154 -3.87 -1.53 10.66
CA LYS A 154 -4.12 -0.08 10.60
C LYS A 154 -2.85 0.70 10.85
N LYS A 155 -2.36 1.38 9.82
CA LYS A 155 -1.19 2.24 9.87
C LYS A 155 -1.63 3.70 10.13
N THR A 156 -0.94 4.40 11.01
CA THR A 156 -1.23 5.79 11.38
C THR A 156 -0.17 6.70 10.78
N GLY A 157 -0.43 7.19 9.58
CA GLY A 157 0.48 8.10 8.87
C GLY A 157 0.24 9.56 9.24
N ILE A 158 1.09 10.43 8.72
CA ILE A 158 0.95 11.89 8.78
C ILE A 158 1.02 12.42 7.35
N HIS A 159 0.14 13.34 6.96
CA HIS A 159 0.24 14.11 5.70
C HIS A 159 -0.03 15.57 6.01
N PHE A 160 0.82 16.47 5.53
CA PHE A 160 0.66 17.91 5.73
C PHE A 160 0.94 18.69 4.44
N GLN A 161 0.29 19.86 4.34
CA GLN A 161 0.55 20.87 3.32
C GLN A 161 0.53 22.25 4.00
N MET A 162 1.45 23.12 3.62
CA MET A 162 1.61 24.47 4.12
C MET A 162 1.89 25.39 2.95
N ALA A 163 1.01 26.34 2.65
CA ALA A 163 1.20 27.26 1.52
C ALA A 163 2.31 28.30 1.76
N SER A 164 2.66 28.55 3.02
CA SER A 164 3.72 29.49 3.44
C SER A 164 4.35 29.08 4.76
N VAL A 165 5.68 29.09 4.83
CA VAL A 165 6.44 28.95 6.09
C VAL A 165 6.97 30.32 6.51
N GLY A 166 6.66 30.73 7.74
CA GLY A 166 7.20 31.96 8.35
C GLY A 166 6.83 33.26 7.63
N GLY A 167 5.77 33.26 6.81
CA GLY A 167 5.38 34.40 5.97
C GLY A 167 6.21 34.57 4.69
N SER A 168 6.97 33.55 4.29
CA SER A 168 7.70 33.51 3.01
C SER A 168 6.85 32.99 1.86
N GLU A 169 7.34 33.11 0.62
CA GLU A 169 6.77 32.48 -0.59
C GLU A 169 7.17 31.00 -0.73
N VAL A 170 7.68 30.36 0.34
CA VAL A 170 8.03 28.94 0.37
C VAL A 170 6.91 28.15 1.05
N GLY A 171 6.30 27.23 0.31
CA GLY A 171 5.41 26.21 0.84
C GLY A 171 6.14 24.90 1.09
N LEU A 172 5.55 24.06 1.95
CA LEU A 172 5.99 22.69 2.22
C LEU A 172 4.81 21.74 2.07
N GLU A 173 5.07 20.53 1.61
CA GLU A 173 4.14 19.41 1.68
C GLU A 173 4.93 18.13 1.96
N GLY A 174 4.31 17.14 2.60
CA GLY A 174 5.03 15.94 2.99
C GLY A 174 4.19 14.94 3.74
N MET A 175 4.75 13.75 3.94
CA MET A 175 4.11 12.65 4.64
C MET A 175 5.08 11.79 5.45
N ILE A 176 4.54 11.05 6.41
CA ILE A 176 5.18 9.90 7.08
C ILE A 176 4.20 8.74 6.92
N ASN A 177 4.67 7.58 6.45
CA ASN A 177 3.82 6.46 6.08
C ASN A 177 3.02 5.89 7.27
N ASN A 178 3.70 5.69 8.39
CA ASN A 178 3.20 5.09 9.61
C ASN A 178 4.07 5.56 10.79
N VAL A 179 3.47 5.98 11.91
CA VAL A 179 4.23 6.38 13.10
C VAL A 179 4.63 5.19 13.97
N GLN A 180 3.99 4.03 13.80
CA GLN A 180 4.36 2.79 14.48
C GLN A 180 5.74 2.27 14.00
N ASP A 181 6.05 2.36 12.70
CA ASP A 181 7.36 1.99 12.12
C ASP A 181 8.57 2.73 12.75
N LEU A 182 8.36 3.86 13.43
CA LEU A 182 9.42 4.54 14.19
C LEU A 182 9.91 3.73 15.39
N GLN A 183 9.14 2.73 15.81
CA GLN A 183 9.51 1.73 16.82
C GLN A 183 10.16 0.51 16.15
N GLU A 184 9.67 0.10 14.97
CA GLU A 184 10.09 -1.10 14.21
C GLU A 184 11.36 -0.88 13.33
N GLY A 185 12.05 0.25 13.47
CA GLY A 185 13.37 0.51 12.85
C GLY A 185 13.43 1.82 12.04
N GLY A 186 12.45 2.07 11.18
CA GLY A 186 12.43 3.22 10.29
C GLY A 186 11.10 3.43 9.57
N ALA A 187 10.69 4.69 9.41
CA ALA A 187 9.50 5.05 8.65
C ALA A 187 9.87 5.60 7.26
N LEU A 188 8.98 5.42 6.28
CA LEU A 188 9.03 6.14 5.01
C LEU A 188 8.58 7.60 5.21
N ILE A 189 9.45 8.54 4.85
CA ILE A 189 9.26 9.99 4.99
C ILE A 189 9.37 10.65 3.62
N GLY A 190 8.35 11.42 3.23
CA GLY A 190 8.37 12.28 2.05
C GLY A 190 8.29 13.77 2.41
N LEU A 191 9.12 14.60 1.80
CA LEU A 191 9.09 16.05 1.95
C LEU A 191 9.34 16.74 0.61
N ARG A 192 8.48 17.71 0.26
CA ARG A 192 8.69 18.65 -0.83
C ARG A 192 8.62 20.08 -0.32
N ALA A 193 9.62 20.88 -0.71
CA ALA A 193 9.62 22.33 -0.52
C ALA A 193 9.47 23.00 -1.88
N TYR A 194 8.54 23.95 -2.00
CA TYR A 194 8.24 24.61 -3.27
C TYR A 194 8.10 26.12 -3.12
N THR A 195 8.27 26.86 -4.22
CA THR A 195 8.06 28.31 -4.24
C THR A 195 7.56 28.79 -5.59
N ARG A 196 6.88 29.95 -5.60
CA ARG A 196 6.21 30.53 -6.77
C ARG A 196 6.79 31.91 -7.13
N PRO A 197 8.07 32.00 -7.58
CA PRO A 197 8.78 33.26 -7.78
C PRO A 197 8.19 34.17 -8.87
N ARG A 198 7.21 33.66 -9.65
CA ARG A 198 6.30 34.42 -10.50
C ARG A 198 4.94 33.73 -10.45
N SER A 199 3.85 34.48 -10.63
CA SER A 199 2.47 33.94 -10.56
C SER A 199 2.21 32.65 -11.36
N LYS A 200 2.87 32.50 -12.51
CA LYS A 200 2.74 31.32 -13.40
C LYS A 200 3.81 30.24 -13.20
N LEU A 201 4.88 30.50 -12.46
CA LEU A 201 6.03 29.60 -12.33
C LEU A 201 6.11 29.05 -10.92
N GLU A 202 6.08 27.72 -10.78
CA GLU A 202 6.39 26.98 -9.57
C GLU A 202 7.69 26.20 -9.76
N ILE A 203 8.50 26.11 -8.71
CA ILE A 203 9.70 25.27 -8.64
C ILE A 203 9.69 24.56 -7.29
N GLY A 204 9.96 23.26 -7.28
CA GLY A 204 10.05 22.45 -6.08
C GLY A 204 11.30 21.57 -6.00
N ILE A 205 11.61 21.17 -4.78
CA ILE A 205 12.64 20.20 -4.42
C ILE A 205 11.96 19.16 -3.55
N THR A 206 12.07 17.88 -3.94
CA THR A 206 11.48 16.74 -3.24
C THR A 206 12.57 15.83 -2.72
N TYR A 207 12.38 15.25 -1.54
CA TYR A 207 13.15 14.13 -1.04
C TYR A 207 12.19 13.13 -0.39
N VAL A 208 12.30 11.87 -0.78
CA VAL A 208 11.56 10.76 -0.17
C VAL A 208 12.58 9.71 0.22
N VAL A 209 12.47 9.18 1.43
CA VAL A 209 13.42 8.20 1.98
C VAL A 209 12.67 7.22 2.87
N ASP A 210 12.93 5.95 2.66
CA ASP A 210 12.72 4.93 3.68
C ASP A 210 13.98 4.87 4.55
N ILE A 211 13.79 4.81 5.87
CA ILE A 211 14.90 4.75 6.82
C ILE A 211 15.33 3.29 7.06
N ASP A 212 14.44 2.34 6.79
CA ASP A 212 14.67 0.91 6.94
C ASP A 212 13.51 0.14 6.25
N GLN A 213 13.70 -0.37 5.03
CA GLN A 213 12.59 -1.05 4.34
C GLN A 213 12.17 -2.36 5.04
N TYR A 214 13.08 -3.01 5.80
CA TYR A 214 12.72 -4.16 6.63
C TYR A 214 11.72 -3.84 7.74
N ALA A 215 11.56 -2.57 8.15
CA ALA A 215 10.49 -2.12 9.05
C ALA A 215 9.07 -2.22 8.42
N GLY A 216 8.96 -2.68 7.15
CA GLY A 216 7.68 -3.10 6.56
C GLY A 216 7.20 -4.47 7.03
N LEU A 217 8.11 -5.33 7.52
CA LEU A 217 7.81 -6.67 8.01
C LEU A 217 7.39 -6.57 9.49
N ARG A 218 6.11 -6.79 9.78
CA ARG A 218 5.61 -6.68 11.16
C ARG A 218 6.24 -7.75 12.06
N ASP A 219 6.60 -7.34 13.26
CA ASP A 219 7.18 -8.12 14.36
C ASP A 219 6.33 -7.77 15.60
N GLY A 220 5.66 -8.78 16.16
CA GLY A 220 4.51 -8.61 17.05
C GLY A 220 4.88 -8.45 18.52
N ASP A 221 5.93 -9.13 18.95
CA ASP A 221 6.43 -9.27 20.32
C ASP A 221 7.85 -8.73 20.52
N ASP A 222 8.51 -8.20 19.47
CA ASP A 222 9.80 -7.48 19.49
C ASP A 222 11.01 -8.43 19.69
N ASP A 223 10.88 -9.68 19.23
CA ASP A 223 11.89 -10.74 19.34
C ASP A 223 12.92 -10.71 18.19
N GLY A 224 12.58 -10.05 17.07
CA GLY A 224 13.41 -9.88 15.87
C GLY A 224 12.95 -10.65 14.64
N TYR A 225 12.14 -11.71 14.77
CA TYR A 225 11.58 -12.46 13.67
C TYR A 225 10.19 -11.88 13.29
N PRO A 226 9.94 -11.55 12.01
CA PRO A 226 8.62 -11.05 11.62
C PRO A 226 7.51 -12.11 11.74
N ASP A 227 6.28 -11.68 12.06
CA ASP A 227 5.02 -12.47 12.22
C ASP A 227 4.79 -13.55 11.12
N GLY A 228 5.43 -13.41 9.96
CA GLY A 228 5.28 -14.28 8.79
C GLY A 228 6.31 -15.40 8.65
N VAL A 229 7.38 -15.42 9.45
CA VAL A 229 8.37 -16.52 9.52
C VAL A 229 8.63 -17.04 10.92
N ASP A 230 8.17 -16.30 11.93
CA ASP A 230 8.10 -16.73 13.31
C ASP A 230 7.01 -17.82 13.50
N ALA A 231 7.36 -18.89 14.22
CA ALA A 231 6.45 -19.97 14.59
C ALA A 231 5.59 -19.65 15.83
N PHE A 232 6.03 -18.73 16.68
CA PHE A 232 5.40 -18.36 17.96
C PHE A 232 5.15 -16.84 18.11
N PRO A 233 4.48 -16.14 17.15
CA PRO A 233 4.35 -14.67 17.06
C PRO A 233 3.45 -13.97 18.10
N GLU A 234 3.33 -14.57 19.28
CA GLU A 234 2.74 -13.97 20.49
C GLU A 234 3.61 -14.23 21.75
N ASP A 235 4.83 -14.80 21.62
CA ASP A 235 5.70 -15.26 22.71
C ASP A 235 7.20 -15.14 22.38
N GLY A 236 7.71 -13.91 22.28
CA GLY A 236 9.12 -13.57 21.96
C GLY A 236 10.22 -14.06 22.93
N ASP A 237 9.98 -15.09 23.72
CA ASP A 237 11.02 -15.99 24.26
C ASP A 237 11.24 -17.22 23.32
N LEU A 238 10.41 -17.43 22.28
CA LEU A 238 10.42 -18.55 21.31
C LEU A 238 10.19 -18.03 19.88
N ALA A 239 10.80 -18.66 18.86
CA ALA A 239 10.67 -18.19 17.47
C ALA A 239 10.74 -19.27 16.38
N LEU A 240 11.57 -20.30 16.59
CA LEU A 240 11.90 -21.30 15.58
C LEU A 240 11.24 -22.64 15.90
N ASP A 241 10.68 -23.27 14.86
CA ASP A 241 10.09 -24.62 14.82
C ASP A 241 10.43 -25.18 13.43
N ASN A 242 11.60 -25.81 13.31
CA ASN A 242 12.22 -26.14 12.02
C ASN A 242 11.52 -27.32 11.29
N ASP A 243 10.97 -28.27 12.04
CA ASP A 243 10.26 -29.44 11.52
C ASP A 243 8.73 -29.20 11.39
N GLY A 244 8.15 -28.30 12.20
CA GLY A 244 6.75 -27.93 12.20
C GLY A 244 5.86 -28.77 13.12
N ASP A 245 6.40 -29.43 14.15
CA ASP A 245 5.66 -30.25 15.13
C ASP A 245 4.90 -29.40 16.18
N GLY A 246 5.35 -28.17 16.43
CA GLY A 246 4.79 -27.24 17.41
C GLY A 246 5.56 -27.18 18.75
N VAL A 247 6.71 -27.84 18.86
CA VAL A 247 7.75 -27.58 19.86
C VAL A 247 8.79 -26.63 19.25
N ALA A 248 9.31 -25.69 20.04
CA ALA A 248 10.34 -24.77 19.56
C ALA A 248 11.72 -25.44 19.56
N ASP A 249 12.59 -25.13 18.60
CA ASP A 249 13.96 -25.66 18.47
C ASP A 249 14.75 -25.63 19.81
N ASP A 250 14.68 -24.50 20.55
CA ASP A 250 15.33 -24.31 21.87
C ASP A 250 14.82 -25.28 22.98
N LEU A 251 13.73 -26.01 22.72
CA LEU A 251 13.05 -26.94 23.63
C LEU A 251 12.90 -28.36 23.05
N ASP A 252 13.24 -28.57 21.79
CA ASP A 252 13.31 -29.87 21.15
C ASP A 252 14.74 -30.44 21.18
N GLY A 253 14.98 -31.58 20.52
CA GLY A 253 16.30 -32.15 20.33
C GLY A 253 16.38 -33.12 19.16
N ASP A 254 15.55 -32.90 18.13
CA ASP A 254 15.40 -33.69 16.90
C ASP A 254 14.83 -32.73 15.84
N ASP A 255 15.50 -31.58 15.64
CA ASP A 255 14.91 -30.39 15.00
C ASP A 255 14.65 -30.54 13.49
N ASP A 256 15.06 -31.66 12.88
CA ASP A 256 14.65 -32.06 11.53
C ASP A 256 13.83 -33.36 11.46
N ASN A 257 13.45 -33.92 12.62
CA ASN A 257 12.54 -35.04 12.84
C ASN A 257 12.94 -36.31 12.05
N ASP A 258 14.24 -36.60 12.02
CA ASP A 258 14.79 -37.83 11.45
C ASP A 258 14.71 -39.01 12.44
N GLY A 259 14.52 -38.73 13.74
CA GLY A 259 14.39 -39.69 14.82
C GLY A 259 15.69 -39.94 15.61
N ILE A 260 16.71 -39.10 15.40
CA ILE A 260 18.02 -39.14 16.05
C ILE A 260 18.21 -37.85 16.86
N ILE A 261 18.81 -37.95 18.05
CA ILE A 261 18.98 -36.77 18.92
C ILE A 261 20.12 -35.86 18.44
N ASP A 262 19.80 -34.59 18.26
CA ASP A 262 20.72 -33.51 17.89
C ASP A 262 21.76 -33.26 18.99
N ILE A 263 23.02 -33.09 18.60
CA ILE A 263 24.12 -32.75 19.52
C ILE A 263 25.11 -31.72 18.94
N ASP A 264 24.69 -30.94 17.94
CA ASP A 264 25.44 -29.83 17.38
C ASP A 264 25.30 -28.55 18.24
N GLU A 265 25.80 -27.41 17.75
CA GLU A 265 25.75 -26.13 18.50
C GLU A 265 24.34 -25.52 18.54
N GLY A 266 23.47 -25.85 17.59
CA GLY A 266 22.07 -25.40 17.53
C GLY A 266 21.10 -26.16 18.45
N SER A 267 21.42 -27.41 18.83
CA SER A 267 20.56 -28.35 19.59
C SER A 267 19.98 -27.91 20.94
N GLY A 268 20.21 -26.68 21.42
CA GLY A 268 19.82 -26.20 22.76
C GLY A 268 20.49 -26.93 23.96
N LEU A 269 21.14 -28.08 23.72
CA LEU A 269 21.60 -28.98 24.77
C LEU A 269 22.83 -28.45 25.52
N PRO A 270 22.89 -28.60 26.86
CA PRO A 270 24.08 -28.24 27.63
C PRO A 270 25.33 -28.99 27.16
N PRO A 271 26.52 -28.35 27.10
CA PRO A 271 27.74 -28.97 26.58
C PRO A 271 28.18 -30.27 27.28
N ASP A 272 27.81 -30.48 28.55
CA ASP A 272 28.06 -31.73 29.28
C ASP A 272 27.06 -32.84 28.92
N VAL A 273 25.85 -32.49 28.51
CA VAL A 273 24.86 -33.42 27.93
C VAL A 273 25.33 -33.87 26.54
N ILE A 274 25.69 -32.93 25.66
CA ILE A 274 26.28 -33.19 24.33
C ILE A 274 27.48 -34.14 24.44
N ALA A 275 28.43 -33.85 25.35
CA ALA A 275 29.59 -34.71 25.58
C ALA A 275 29.21 -36.10 26.11
N GLY A 276 28.14 -36.20 26.89
CA GLY A 276 27.58 -37.46 27.38
C GLY A 276 26.96 -38.31 26.26
N LEU A 277 26.10 -37.72 25.43
CA LEU A 277 25.42 -38.36 24.31
C LEU A 277 26.42 -38.86 23.25
N ARG A 278 27.37 -38.01 22.85
CA ARG A 278 28.51 -38.36 21.98
C ARG A 278 29.35 -39.50 22.57
N GLY A 279 29.53 -39.49 23.90
CA GLY A 279 30.20 -40.56 24.64
C GLY A 279 29.43 -41.89 24.64
N LEU A 280 28.09 -41.85 24.62
CA LEU A 280 27.24 -43.04 24.53
C LEU A 280 27.22 -43.61 23.10
N SER A 281 27.04 -42.76 22.10
CA SER A 281 27.05 -43.17 20.68
C SER A 281 28.36 -43.89 20.31
N THR A 282 29.51 -43.31 20.68
CA THR A 282 30.84 -43.91 20.43
C THR A 282 31.13 -45.20 21.23
N GLN A 283 30.34 -45.52 22.27
CA GLN A 283 30.50 -46.72 23.09
C GLN A 283 29.46 -47.81 22.79
N ALA A 284 28.33 -47.46 22.19
CA ALA A 284 27.36 -48.41 21.69
C ALA A 284 27.94 -49.15 20.46
N GLU A 285 27.69 -50.46 20.34
CA GLU A 285 28.06 -51.23 19.13
C GLU A 285 27.08 -50.94 17.96
N GLY A 286 26.91 -49.65 17.60
CA GLY A 286 25.92 -49.18 16.60
C GLY A 286 24.47 -49.27 17.09
N GLY A 287 24.22 -49.00 18.37
CA GLY A 287 22.90 -49.14 19.01
C GLY A 287 22.31 -47.84 19.58
N PHE A 288 23.00 -46.71 19.42
CA PHE A 288 22.55 -45.37 19.78
C PHE A 288 23.27 -44.41 18.84
N GLU A 289 22.52 -43.67 18.04
CA GLU A 289 23.02 -42.68 17.09
C GLU A 289 22.68 -41.29 17.63
N VAL A 290 23.42 -40.28 17.17
CA VAL A 290 23.28 -38.86 17.53
C VAL A 290 23.61 -38.07 16.27
N ASP A 291 22.93 -36.96 16.02
CA ASP A 291 23.21 -36.14 14.83
C ASP A 291 24.11 -34.94 15.12
N GLU A 292 24.92 -34.59 14.12
CA GLU A 292 25.86 -33.49 14.12
C GLU A 292 25.75 -32.62 12.84
N ASP A 293 24.82 -32.91 11.92
CA ASP A 293 24.69 -32.30 10.58
C ASP A 293 23.22 -31.94 10.27
N VAL A 294 22.55 -31.35 11.28
CA VAL A 294 21.11 -31.05 11.31
C VAL A 294 20.72 -29.98 10.28
N ALA A 295 19.64 -30.22 9.53
CA ALA A 295 19.20 -29.33 8.46
C ALA A 295 18.29 -28.17 8.96
N ARG A 296 18.82 -27.25 9.77
CA ARG A 296 18.10 -26.04 10.22
C ARG A 296 18.00 -24.95 9.15
N ARG A 297 16.85 -24.26 9.09
CA ARG A 297 16.66 -23.03 8.30
C ARG A 297 17.24 -21.82 9.02
N THR A 298 17.53 -20.77 8.26
CA THR A 298 17.89 -19.45 8.81
C THR A 298 16.88 -18.43 8.31
N PRO A 299 15.71 -18.31 8.95
CA PRO A 299 14.74 -17.28 8.60
C PRO A 299 15.28 -15.88 8.92
N PHE A 300 14.73 -14.88 8.24
CA PHE A 300 15.09 -13.48 8.45
C PHE A 300 14.88 -13.05 9.91
N ASN A 301 15.93 -12.51 10.52
CA ASN A 301 15.86 -11.85 11.82
C ASN A 301 16.37 -10.41 11.69
N ARG A 302 15.54 -9.42 12.03
CA ARG A 302 15.87 -7.99 11.99
C ARG A 302 17.10 -7.64 12.84
N GLN A 303 17.34 -8.36 13.94
CA GLN A 303 18.47 -8.13 14.84
C GLN A 303 19.80 -8.65 14.27
N SER A 304 19.77 -9.56 13.29
CA SER A 304 20.99 -10.07 12.63
C SER A 304 21.43 -9.22 11.44
N VAL A 305 20.53 -8.40 10.88
CA VAL A 305 20.79 -7.53 9.72
C VAL A 305 21.03 -6.05 10.08
N GLY A 306 21.61 -5.32 9.13
CA GLY A 306 21.57 -3.86 9.13
C GLY A 306 20.18 -3.31 8.75
N ARG A 307 20.01 -2.00 8.93
CA ARG A 307 18.88 -1.28 8.31
C ARG A 307 19.11 -1.14 6.82
N ASP A 308 18.02 -1.03 6.07
CA ASP A 308 18.01 -0.83 4.61
C ASP A 308 17.43 0.57 4.23
N PRO A 309 18.25 1.65 4.19
CA PRO A 309 17.81 3.03 3.99
C PRO A 309 17.79 3.53 2.52
N PHE A 310 16.80 3.10 1.73
CA PHE A 310 16.62 3.56 0.34
C PHE A 310 15.93 4.94 0.20
N GLY A 311 16.44 5.82 -0.68
CA GLY A 311 15.85 7.14 -0.94
C GLY A 311 15.95 7.67 -2.37
N ILE A 312 15.15 8.71 -2.67
CA ILE A 312 15.12 9.40 -3.96
C ILE A 312 14.99 10.92 -3.75
N ALA A 313 15.92 11.69 -4.31
CA ALA A 313 15.87 13.16 -4.36
C ALA A 313 15.43 13.64 -5.75
N GLY A 314 14.67 14.74 -5.81
CA GLY A 314 14.18 15.28 -7.07
C GLY A 314 13.96 16.79 -7.10
N LEU A 315 13.87 17.31 -8.32
CA LEU A 315 13.62 18.70 -8.66
C LEU A 315 12.43 18.78 -9.61
N ASP A 316 11.56 19.77 -9.42
CA ASP A 316 10.37 19.97 -10.25
C ASP A 316 10.19 21.42 -10.69
N ILE A 317 9.54 21.58 -11.83
CA ILE A 317 9.18 22.88 -12.39
C ILE A 317 7.81 22.80 -13.07
N GLY A 318 6.97 23.80 -12.79
CA GLY A 318 5.64 23.95 -13.36
C GLY A 318 5.42 25.34 -13.94
N TYR A 319 4.85 25.42 -15.14
CA TYR A 319 4.45 26.68 -15.77
C TYR A 319 2.99 26.66 -16.19
N ARG A 320 2.16 27.46 -15.51
CA ARG A 320 0.72 27.63 -15.79
C ARG A 320 0.51 28.50 -17.03
N LEU A 321 0.26 27.86 -18.16
CA LEU A 321 -0.02 28.53 -19.43
C LEU A 321 -1.36 29.27 -19.38
N MET A 322 -2.42 28.58 -18.94
CA MET A 322 -3.80 29.09 -18.83
C MET A 322 -4.43 28.59 -17.54
N GLU A 323 -5.29 29.40 -16.93
CA GLU A 323 -5.93 29.11 -15.63
C GLU A 323 -7.23 29.92 -15.57
N ASP A 324 -8.15 29.57 -16.47
CA ASP A 324 -9.44 30.24 -16.69
C ASP A 324 -10.58 29.26 -16.33
N GLU A 325 -11.81 29.76 -16.09
CA GLU A 325 -12.98 28.93 -15.71
C GLU A 325 -13.30 27.76 -16.67
N SER A 326 -12.87 27.85 -17.93
CA SER A 326 -13.11 26.83 -18.95
C SER A 326 -11.94 25.86 -19.17
N MET A 327 -10.70 26.23 -18.80
CA MET A 327 -9.52 25.42 -19.03
C MET A 327 -8.34 25.82 -18.12
N ARG A 328 -7.75 24.83 -17.45
CA ARG A 328 -6.43 24.89 -16.81
C ARG A 328 -5.43 24.16 -17.71
N LEU A 329 -4.27 24.76 -17.96
CA LEU A 329 -3.20 24.18 -18.78
C LEU A 329 -1.83 24.46 -18.17
N ILE A 330 -1.10 23.39 -17.84
CA ILE A 330 0.22 23.44 -17.18
C ILE A 330 1.22 22.66 -18.04
N VAL A 331 2.39 23.24 -18.29
CA VAL A 331 3.57 22.51 -18.78
C VAL A 331 4.51 22.31 -17.60
N TYR A 332 5.00 21.09 -17.41
CA TYR A 332 5.84 20.74 -16.27
C TYR A 332 6.99 19.82 -16.65
N GLY A 333 7.88 19.60 -15.68
CA GLY A 333 8.79 18.45 -15.70
C GLY A 333 9.38 18.18 -14.33
N GLN A 334 9.85 16.94 -14.14
CA GLN A 334 10.62 16.53 -12.96
C GLN A 334 11.91 15.80 -13.38
N LEU A 335 12.92 15.89 -12.53
CA LEU A 335 14.16 15.11 -12.53
C LEU A 335 14.29 14.49 -11.13
N ALA A 336 14.64 13.21 -11.03
CA ALA A 336 14.87 12.52 -9.78
C ALA A 336 16.08 11.59 -9.87
N MET A 337 16.76 11.35 -8.75
CA MET A 337 17.98 10.55 -8.62
C MET A 337 17.86 9.67 -7.38
N MET A 338 18.22 8.39 -7.51
CA MET A 338 18.27 7.45 -6.40
C MET A 338 19.46 7.75 -5.49
N ILE A 339 19.26 7.52 -4.19
CA ILE A 339 20.23 7.68 -3.12
C ILE A 339 20.04 6.45 -2.24
N ASP A 340 21.00 5.55 -2.34
CA ASP A 340 20.96 4.22 -1.76
C ASP A 340 22.29 3.94 -1.06
N ASP A 341 22.31 3.05 -0.07
CA ASP A 341 23.55 2.60 0.57
C ASP A 341 24.21 1.44 -0.19
N ASP A 342 24.99 0.60 0.47
CA ASP A 342 25.75 -0.48 -0.21
C ASP A 342 25.77 -1.69 0.70
N ASP A 343 24.76 -2.54 0.52
CA ASP A 343 24.44 -3.70 1.34
C ASP A 343 24.76 -5.03 0.64
N ALA A 344 25.58 -4.99 -0.43
CA ALA A 344 25.89 -6.15 -1.25
C ALA A 344 26.58 -7.27 -0.42
N LEU A 345 25.82 -8.34 -0.14
CA LEU A 345 26.30 -9.53 0.57
C LEU A 345 26.79 -10.62 -0.39
N ASP A 346 27.80 -11.39 0.04
CA ASP A 346 28.06 -12.69 -0.57
C ASP A 346 27.01 -13.71 -0.12
N THR A 347 26.90 -14.83 -0.85
CA THR A 347 25.83 -15.82 -0.61
C THR A 347 25.86 -16.38 0.81
N ALA A 348 27.04 -16.66 1.38
CA ALA A 348 27.12 -17.20 2.74
C ALA A 348 26.70 -16.17 3.80
N ALA A 349 27.05 -14.89 3.60
CA ALA A 349 26.61 -13.81 4.46
C ALA A 349 25.09 -13.55 4.36
N ALA A 350 24.52 -13.65 3.15
CA ALA A 350 23.08 -13.51 2.90
C ALA A 350 22.28 -14.66 3.55
N ASP A 351 22.71 -15.90 3.32
CA ASP A 351 22.12 -17.11 3.91
C ASP A 351 22.14 -17.01 5.46
N SER A 352 23.27 -16.59 6.06
CA SER A 352 23.41 -16.42 7.52
C SER A 352 22.56 -15.29 8.15
N GLN A 353 21.96 -14.44 7.32
CA GLN A 353 21.11 -13.31 7.71
C GLN A 353 19.63 -13.52 7.35
N GLY A 354 19.29 -14.64 6.70
CA GLY A 354 17.94 -14.88 6.20
C GLY A 354 17.50 -13.87 5.14
N VAL A 355 18.42 -13.36 4.31
CA VAL A 355 18.10 -12.44 3.21
C VAL A 355 18.41 -13.08 1.86
N ALA A 356 17.64 -12.73 0.83
CA ALA A 356 17.85 -13.26 -0.50
C ALA A 356 19.21 -12.81 -1.09
N PRO A 357 20.02 -13.74 -1.64
CA PRO A 357 21.33 -13.42 -2.16
C PRO A 357 21.26 -12.58 -3.44
N GLY A 358 22.29 -11.76 -3.65
CA GLY A 358 22.40 -10.92 -4.85
C GLY A 358 21.78 -9.54 -4.73
N ASN A 359 21.52 -9.04 -3.50
CA ASN A 359 21.33 -7.60 -3.34
C ASN A 359 22.59 -6.84 -3.77
N ARG A 360 22.38 -5.62 -4.23
CA ARG A 360 23.38 -4.63 -4.56
C ARG A 360 22.74 -3.25 -4.44
N LYS A 361 23.58 -2.27 -4.17
CA LYS A 361 23.26 -0.87 -4.38
C LYS A 361 22.53 -0.62 -5.70
N ALA A 362 21.35 -0.02 -5.61
CA ALA A 362 20.51 0.43 -6.70
C ALA A 362 20.91 1.87 -7.10
N GLU A 363 21.22 2.08 -8.38
CA GLU A 363 21.64 3.39 -8.89
C GLU A 363 20.80 3.81 -10.08
N GLY A 364 20.53 5.12 -10.23
CA GLY A 364 19.83 5.61 -11.42
C GLY A 364 19.25 7.00 -11.28
N PHE A 365 18.71 7.49 -12.40
CA PHE A 365 17.95 8.74 -12.43
C PHE A 365 16.80 8.69 -13.44
N GLY A 366 15.77 9.47 -13.18
CA GLY A 366 14.61 9.61 -14.04
C GLY A 366 14.32 11.06 -14.40
N ILE A 367 13.85 11.28 -15.62
CA ILE A 367 13.33 12.54 -16.12
C ILE A 367 11.92 12.28 -16.65
N MET A 368 10.97 13.14 -16.28
CA MET A 368 9.72 13.29 -17.02
C MET A 368 9.60 14.73 -17.51
N ALA A 369 9.87 14.94 -18.81
CA ALA A 369 9.83 16.24 -19.46
C ALA A 369 9.86 16.08 -21.00
N PRO A 370 9.03 16.83 -21.75
CA PRO A 370 7.96 17.70 -21.27
C PRO A 370 6.76 16.90 -20.76
N GLY A 371 6.17 17.38 -19.67
CA GLY A 371 4.82 17.01 -19.22
C GLY A 371 3.81 18.09 -19.59
N LEU A 372 2.59 17.68 -19.95
CA LEU A 372 1.45 18.56 -20.22
C LEU A 372 0.24 18.07 -19.43
N TRP A 373 -0.32 18.93 -18.58
CA TRP A 373 -1.53 18.67 -17.79
C TRP A 373 -2.61 19.67 -18.23
N ALA A 374 -3.75 19.15 -18.68
CA ALA A 374 -4.91 19.93 -19.08
C ALA A 374 -6.15 19.47 -18.29
N THR A 375 -6.86 20.43 -17.70
CA THR A 375 -8.19 20.22 -17.11
C THR A 375 -9.19 21.06 -17.91
N MET A 376 -10.21 20.43 -18.51
CA MET A 376 -11.19 21.10 -19.38
C MET A 376 -12.54 20.39 -19.34
N GLY A 377 -13.54 21.03 -18.73
CA GLY A 377 -14.88 20.45 -18.59
C GLY A 377 -14.83 19.14 -17.79
N PRO A 378 -15.40 18.03 -18.29
CA PRO A 378 -15.40 16.75 -17.58
C PRO A 378 -14.06 15.99 -17.67
N PHE A 379 -13.02 16.55 -18.30
CA PHE A 379 -11.74 15.88 -18.54
C PHE A 379 -10.61 16.48 -17.70
N ASP A 380 -9.84 15.63 -17.03
CA ASP A 380 -8.51 15.94 -16.51
C ASP A 380 -7.49 14.96 -17.13
N GLY A 381 -6.49 15.48 -17.84
CA GLY A 381 -5.58 14.67 -18.64
C GLY A 381 -4.13 15.11 -18.52
N ARG A 382 -3.23 14.13 -18.44
CA ARG A 382 -1.77 14.30 -18.33
C ARG A 382 -1.10 13.49 -19.44
N ILE A 383 -0.09 14.04 -20.09
CA ILE A 383 0.80 13.30 -21.01
C ILE A 383 2.24 13.75 -20.82
N GLU A 384 3.15 12.78 -20.78
CA GLU A 384 4.55 12.99 -20.41
C GLU A 384 5.47 12.16 -21.31
N TYR A 385 6.57 12.78 -21.76
CA TYR A 385 7.74 12.00 -22.18
C TYR A 385 8.59 11.64 -20.95
N ARG A 386 8.99 10.39 -20.84
CA ARG A 386 9.80 9.86 -19.74
C ARG A 386 11.10 9.26 -20.27
N TYR A 387 12.19 9.48 -19.55
CA TYR A 387 13.50 8.87 -19.75
C TYR A 387 14.05 8.43 -18.40
N PHE A 388 14.36 7.15 -18.23
CA PHE A 388 14.99 6.61 -17.03
C PHE A 388 16.34 5.99 -17.39
N GLN A 389 17.25 5.97 -16.44
CA GLN A 389 18.55 5.35 -16.58
C GLN A 389 18.86 4.48 -15.37
N ASP A 390 19.52 3.36 -15.68
CA ASP A 390 19.99 2.31 -14.79
C ASP A 390 18.80 1.61 -14.11
N ASP A 391 18.63 1.73 -12.79
CA ASP A 391 17.59 1.00 -12.06
C ASP A 391 16.30 1.79 -11.84
N PHE A 392 16.30 3.09 -12.18
CA PHE A 392 15.25 4.03 -11.82
C PHE A 392 13.82 3.64 -12.24
N GLU A 393 12.87 3.73 -11.31
CA GLU A 393 11.43 3.58 -11.54
C GLU A 393 10.66 4.83 -11.09
N ALA A 394 9.73 5.30 -11.93
CA ALA A 394 8.87 6.42 -11.54
C ALA A 394 7.71 5.95 -10.66
N GLY A 395 7.47 6.69 -9.56
CA GLY A 395 6.49 6.29 -8.56
C GLY A 395 6.94 5.05 -7.79
N TYR A 396 8.22 4.91 -7.47
CA TYR A 396 8.72 3.80 -6.64
C TYR A 396 7.93 3.65 -5.33
N PHE A 397 7.60 4.79 -4.71
CA PHE A 397 6.71 4.89 -3.56
C PHE A 397 5.25 5.12 -4.02
N ASP A 398 4.59 4.08 -4.56
CA ASP A 398 3.20 4.14 -5.03
C ASP A 398 2.16 3.55 -4.05
N ASN A 399 0.95 3.34 -4.56
CA ASN A 399 -0.18 2.69 -3.90
C ASN A 399 0.11 1.27 -3.38
N LEU A 400 1.14 0.57 -3.88
CA LEU A 400 1.53 -0.78 -3.45
C LEU A 400 2.76 -0.80 -2.54
N TYR A 401 3.41 0.34 -2.31
CA TYR A 401 4.67 0.40 -1.54
C TYR A 401 4.60 -0.36 -0.22
N GLU A 402 3.54 -0.16 0.57
CA GLU A 402 3.38 -0.80 1.89
C GLU A 402 3.26 -2.34 1.86
N LEU A 403 3.14 -2.96 0.68
CA LEU A 403 3.13 -4.42 0.48
C LEU A 403 4.38 -4.96 -0.20
N ASP A 404 5.09 -4.14 -1.00
CA ASP A 404 6.28 -4.57 -1.72
C ASP A 404 7.60 -3.99 -1.16
N ARG A 405 7.52 -3.05 -0.19
CA ARG A 405 8.61 -2.45 0.59
C ARG A 405 9.67 -3.47 1.02
N ALA A 406 9.23 -4.56 1.65
CA ALA A 406 10.00 -5.76 1.85
C ALA A 406 9.07 -6.98 1.69
N ARG A 407 9.55 -7.99 0.97
CA ARG A 407 8.84 -9.25 0.74
C ARG A 407 9.51 -10.34 1.57
N LEU A 408 8.71 -11.28 2.05
CA LEU A 408 9.15 -12.41 2.88
C LEU A 408 8.65 -13.70 2.23
N ASP A 409 9.55 -14.57 1.80
CA ASP A 409 9.17 -15.91 1.36
C ASP A 409 9.07 -16.83 2.58
N VAL A 410 7.85 -16.93 3.10
CA VAL A 410 7.47 -17.76 4.26
C VAL A 410 7.99 -19.19 4.19
N ALA A 411 8.20 -19.77 2.99
CA ALA A 411 8.64 -21.16 2.88
C ALA A 411 10.17 -21.34 2.83
N SER A 412 10.93 -20.30 2.45
CA SER A 412 12.40 -20.30 2.57
C SER A 412 12.91 -19.56 3.81
N GLY A 413 12.06 -18.74 4.44
CA GLY A 413 12.41 -17.85 5.54
C GLY A 413 13.02 -16.52 5.08
N LEU A 414 13.30 -16.35 3.79
CA LEU A 414 14.16 -15.26 3.29
C LEU A 414 13.38 -13.95 3.06
N ALA A 415 13.95 -12.83 3.53
CA ALA A 415 13.48 -11.50 3.17
C ALA A 415 14.14 -10.96 1.89
N THR A 416 13.45 -10.03 1.21
CA THR A 416 13.98 -9.29 0.06
C THR A 416 13.37 -7.89 0.07
N PRO A 417 14.17 -6.83 0.24
CA PRO A 417 13.66 -5.47 0.17
C PRO A 417 13.33 -5.06 -1.28
N LYS A 418 12.71 -3.90 -1.49
CA LYS A 418 12.17 -3.51 -2.80
C LYS A 418 13.24 -3.06 -3.80
N ASP A 419 14.25 -2.37 -3.30
CA ASP A 419 15.45 -1.88 -3.99
C ASP A 419 16.24 -3.06 -4.57
N ALA A 420 16.35 -4.16 -3.84
CA ALA A 420 17.02 -5.40 -4.26
C ALA A 420 16.42 -6.02 -5.53
N GLN A 421 15.15 -5.72 -5.79
CA GLN A 421 14.44 -6.17 -6.99
C GLN A 421 14.71 -5.27 -8.21
N LEU A 422 15.35 -4.11 -8.02
CA LEU A 422 15.72 -3.16 -9.06
C LEU A 422 17.04 -3.58 -9.74
N GLN A 423 16.97 -4.63 -10.54
CA GLN A 423 18.16 -5.24 -11.17
C GLN A 423 18.28 -4.94 -12.68
N ARG A 424 17.80 -3.77 -13.13
CA ARG A 424 17.57 -3.53 -14.57
C ARG A 424 18.80 -2.98 -15.30
N GLY A 425 19.51 -2.01 -14.72
CA GLY A 425 20.77 -1.48 -15.26
C GLY A 425 20.73 -0.99 -16.71
N GLU A 426 19.63 -0.38 -17.19
CA GLU A 426 19.51 0.06 -18.59
C GLU A 426 18.92 1.46 -18.78
N SER A 427 18.98 1.99 -20.01
CA SER A 427 18.30 3.24 -20.37
C SER A 427 16.93 2.99 -21.01
N LEU A 428 15.89 3.55 -20.41
CA LEU A 428 14.50 3.48 -20.86
C LEU A 428 14.01 4.82 -21.39
N SER A 429 13.19 4.81 -22.44
CA SER A 429 12.49 6.01 -22.90
C SER A 429 11.10 5.72 -23.45
N GLY A 430 10.17 6.65 -23.30
CA GLY A 430 8.82 6.49 -23.84
C GLY A 430 7.81 7.49 -23.30
N VAL A 431 6.55 7.04 -23.21
CA VAL A 431 5.40 7.91 -22.92
C VAL A 431 4.60 7.35 -21.76
N PHE A 432 4.15 8.26 -20.90
CA PHE A 432 3.09 8.05 -19.92
C PHE A 432 1.90 8.96 -20.25
N GLY A 433 0.68 8.46 -20.02
CA GLY A 433 -0.52 9.28 -20.11
C GLY A 433 -1.56 8.84 -19.09
N ARG A 434 -2.21 9.82 -18.45
CA ARG A 434 -3.33 9.65 -17.51
C ARG A 434 -4.53 10.44 -18.02
N LEU A 435 -5.72 9.85 -17.95
CA LEU A 435 -6.99 10.52 -18.28
C LEU A 435 -8.05 10.14 -17.25
N THR A 436 -8.59 11.16 -16.59
CA THR A 436 -9.82 11.08 -15.79
C THR A 436 -10.95 11.77 -16.55
N ALA A 437 -12.12 11.15 -16.62
CA ALA A 437 -13.29 11.68 -17.31
C ALA A 437 -14.61 11.25 -16.64
N ASP A 438 -15.58 12.16 -16.57
CA ASP A 438 -16.99 11.76 -16.43
C ASP A 438 -17.51 11.28 -17.81
N VAL A 439 -17.70 9.97 -17.92
CA VAL A 439 -18.20 9.31 -19.12
C VAL A 439 -19.72 9.39 -19.13
N LEU A 440 -20.24 10.32 -19.94
CA LEU A 440 -21.66 10.53 -20.23
C LEU A 440 -22.54 10.94 -19.03
N GLY A 441 -21.96 11.37 -17.91
CA GLY A 441 -22.70 11.61 -16.66
C GLY A 441 -23.02 10.34 -15.89
N LEU A 442 -22.40 9.20 -16.24
CA LEU A 442 -22.76 7.87 -15.75
C LEU A 442 -21.64 7.20 -14.94
N VAL A 443 -20.39 7.39 -15.37
CA VAL A 443 -19.22 6.74 -14.75
C VAL A 443 -18.06 7.73 -14.73
N GLU A 444 -17.58 8.01 -13.52
CA GLU A 444 -16.28 8.65 -13.32
C GLU A 444 -15.21 7.59 -13.57
N ALA A 445 -14.50 7.70 -14.69
CA ALA A 445 -13.45 6.77 -15.09
C ALA A 445 -12.09 7.45 -15.06
N SER A 446 -11.08 6.76 -14.54
CA SER A 446 -9.68 7.18 -14.64
C SER A 446 -8.85 6.02 -15.17
N ALA A 447 -7.92 6.29 -16.07
CA ALA A 447 -6.93 5.31 -16.52
C ALA A 447 -5.59 5.99 -16.78
N ASP A 448 -4.51 5.29 -16.46
CA ASP A 448 -3.19 5.66 -16.92
C ASP A 448 -2.37 4.47 -17.43
N TYR A 449 -1.47 4.78 -18.36
CA TYR A 449 -0.67 3.79 -19.07
C TYR A 449 0.73 4.32 -19.30
N GLN A 450 1.72 3.47 -19.02
CA GLN A 450 3.12 3.71 -19.33
C GLN A 450 3.61 2.71 -20.38
N TYR A 451 4.38 3.18 -21.36
CA TYR A 451 5.13 2.33 -22.28
C TYR A 451 6.50 2.94 -22.52
N LEU A 452 7.54 2.27 -21.99
CA LEU A 452 8.95 2.64 -22.16
C LEU A 452 9.70 1.50 -22.87
N VAL A 453 10.68 1.87 -23.68
CA VAL A 453 11.53 0.94 -24.45
C VAL A 453 12.99 1.20 -24.11
N GLY A 454 13.76 0.12 -23.97
CA GLY A 454 15.21 0.13 -23.79
C GLY A 454 15.90 -0.87 -24.73
N SER A 455 16.98 -1.45 -24.24
CA SER A 455 17.64 -2.65 -24.77
C SER A 455 16.83 -3.92 -24.52
N ASP A 456 16.22 -4.03 -23.34
CA ASP A 456 15.45 -5.19 -22.89
C ASP A 456 13.92 -5.02 -23.14
N ASP A 457 13.11 -5.95 -22.63
CA ASP A 457 11.66 -5.95 -22.79
C ASP A 457 11.00 -4.66 -22.26
N PRO A 458 10.02 -4.08 -22.98
CA PRO A 458 9.49 -2.75 -22.64
C PRO A 458 8.86 -2.70 -21.24
N ARG A 459 9.25 -1.70 -20.41
CA ARG A 459 8.59 -1.45 -19.12
C ARG A 459 7.20 -0.86 -19.38
N ARG A 460 6.17 -1.55 -18.87
CA ARG A 460 4.75 -1.24 -19.09
C ARG A 460 3.98 -1.27 -17.78
N GLN A 461 3.00 -0.39 -17.62
CA GLN A 461 2.05 -0.41 -16.50
C GLN A 461 0.67 0.03 -16.98
N LEU A 462 -0.38 -0.44 -16.32
CA LEU A 462 -1.76 -0.02 -16.54
C LEU A 462 -2.46 0.15 -15.19
N HIS A 463 -2.90 1.37 -14.90
CA HIS A 463 -3.81 1.65 -13.79
C HIS A 463 -5.18 2.07 -14.36
N ALA A 464 -6.26 1.62 -13.75
CA ALA A 464 -7.62 1.91 -14.14
C ALA A 464 -8.56 1.92 -12.94
N ARG A 465 -9.54 2.83 -12.94
CA ARG A 465 -10.59 2.95 -11.93
C ARG A 465 -11.88 3.40 -12.59
N GLY A 466 -13.00 2.88 -12.14
CA GLY A 466 -14.34 3.37 -12.47
C GLY A 466 -15.21 3.49 -11.22
N ARG A 467 -15.98 4.57 -11.10
CA ARG A 467 -17.02 4.76 -10.07
C ARG A 467 -18.32 5.15 -10.76
N VAL A 468 -19.44 4.60 -10.32
CA VAL A 468 -20.78 5.05 -10.77
C VAL A 468 -21.01 6.47 -10.29
N SER A 469 -21.39 7.36 -11.21
CA SER A 469 -21.60 8.78 -10.91
C SER A 469 -22.79 8.99 -9.96
N PRO A 470 -22.83 10.08 -9.18
CA PRO A 470 -23.99 10.42 -8.35
C PRO A 470 -25.32 10.42 -9.13
N ALA A 471 -25.31 10.92 -10.36
CA ALA A 471 -26.50 10.96 -11.23
C ALA A 471 -26.99 9.56 -11.65
N LEU A 472 -26.11 8.57 -11.79
CA LEU A 472 -26.51 7.18 -12.06
C LEU A 472 -26.88 6.43 -10.76
N LEU A 473 -26.27 6.76 -9.61
CA LEU A 473 -26.70 6.24 -8.31
C LEU A 473 -28.16 6.65 -8.01
N GLU A 474 -28.53 7.91 -8.22
CA GLU A 474 -29.93 8.39 -8.09
C GLU A 474 -30.92 7.62 -8.99
N ALA A 475 -30.46 7.15 -10.16
CA ALA A 475 -31.28 6.45 -11.14
C ALA A 475 -31.39 4.93 -10.91
N ILE A 476 -30.51 4.32 -10.11
CA ILE A 476 -30.52 2.89 -9.80
C ILE A 476 -31.04 2.70 -8.36
N PRO A 477 -32.30 2.26 -8.16
CA PRO A 477 -32.89 2.15 -6.84
C PRO A 477 -32.05 1.29 -5.90
N ARG A 478 -31.73 1.84 -4.73
CA ARG A 478 -30.92 1.22 -3.66
C ARG A 478 -29.43 1.06 -3.95
N LEU A 479 -28.88 1.47 -5.10
CA LEU A 479 -27.42 1.46 -5.27
C LEU A 479 -26.84 2.70 -4.58
N SER A 480 -26.15 2.52 -3.44
CA SER A 480 -25.57 3.64 -2.69
C SER A 480 -24.16 3.99 -3.15
N HIS A 481 -23.42 3.01 -3.68
CA HIS A 481 -22.09 3.18 -4.27
C HIS A 481 -21.79 1.99 -5.18
N ALA A 482 -20.99 2.20 -6.23
CA ALA A 482 -20.30 1.13 -6.92
C ALA A 482 -18.99 1.64 -7.54
N SER A 483 -17.90 0.93 -7.30
CA SER A 483 -16.60 1.19 -7.90
C SER A 483 -15.84 -0.10 -8.20
N ALA A 484 -14.90 0.00 -9.13
CA ALA A 484 -13.92 -1.04 -9.43
C ALA A 484 -12.57 -0.40 -9.79
N TYR A 485 -11.48 -1.10 -9.51
CA TYR A 485 -10.13 -0.64 -9.80
C TYR A 485 -9.22 -1.82 -10.19
N TYR A 486 -8.21 -1.50 -10.99
CA TYR A 486 -7.17 -2.41 -11.45
C TYR A 486 -5.86 -1.64 -11.55
N GLN A 487 -4.79 -2.18 -11.00
CA GLN A 487 -3.43 -1.71 -11.10
C GLN A 487 -2.57 -2.91 -11.46
N LYS A 488 -1.70 -2.75 -12.46
CA LYS A 488 -0.61 -3.68 -12.72
C LYS A 488 0.64 -2.91 -13.15
N ASN A 489 1.71 -3.07 -12.39
CA ASN A 489 3.05 -2.61 -12.74
C ASN A 489 3.79 -3.74 -13.49
N HIS A 490 4.92 -3.42 -14.13
CA HIS A 490 5.86 -4.39 -14.74
C HIS A 490 5.26 -5.42 -15.72
N ILE A 491 4.31 -5.00 -16.56
CA ILE A 491 3.60 -5.87 -17.50
C ILE A 491 4.57 -6.48 -18.55
N GLY A 492 4.72 -7.81 -18.53
CA GLY A 492 5.61 -8.61 -19.36
C GLY A 492 7.06 -8.67 -18.88
N ALA A 493 7.31 -8.35 -17.62
CA ALA A 493 8.63 -8.38 -16.99
C ALA A 493 8.68 -9.22 -15.69
N ARG A 494 7.57 -9.85 -15.28
CA ARG A 494 7.53 -10.82 -14.17
C ARG A 494 7.30 -12.23 -14.73
N LEU A 495 7.56 -13.25 -13.90
CA LEU A 495 7.19 -14.62 -14.22
C LEU A 495 5.66 -14.74 -14.32
N ASP A 496 5.20 -15.65 -15.18
CA ASP A 496 3.79 -16.03 -15.28
C ASP A 496 3.24 -16.61 -13.96
N SER A 497 1.93 -16.88 -13.95
CA SER A 497 1.23 -17.38 -12.76
C SER A 497 1.65 -18.80 -12.36
N ASP A 498 2.13 -19.61 -13.31
CA ASP A 498 2.71 -20.94 -13.08
C ASP A 498 4.15 -20.90 -12.55
N GLY A 499 4.85 -19.76 -12.67
CA GLY A 499 6.18 -19.55 -12.09
C GLY A 499 7.33 -20.25 -12.80
N ALA A 500 7.11 -20.72 -14.03
CA ALA A 500 8.12 -21.50 -14.75
C ALA A 500 9.37 -20.65 -15.04
N PRO A 501 10.60 -21.11 -14.76
CA PRO A 501 11.81 -20.33 -14.99
C PRO A 501 11.94 -19.83 -16.44
N GLY A 502 12.05 -18.51 -16.61
CA GLY A 502 12.12 -17.86 -17.92
C GLY A 502 10.75 -17.62 -18.60
N SER A 503 9.64 -17.86 -17.91
CA SER A 503 8.32 -17.40 -18.34
C SER A 503 8.20 -15.87 -18.24
N LYS A 504 7.15 -15.33 -18.87
CA LYS A 504 6.81 -13.90 -18.84
C LYS A 504 5.31 -13.73 -18.76
N ASP A 505 4.85 -12.83 -17.91
CA ASP A 505 3.44 -12.54 -17.71
C ASP A 505 2.77 -11.92 -18.95
N ASP A 506 1.54 -12.37 -19.24
CA ASP A 506 0.71 -11.79 -20.28
C ASP A 506 0.05 -10.47 -19.82
N PHE A 507 -0.43 -9.64 -20.75
CA PHE A 507 -0.80 -8.23 -20.43
C PHE A 507 -1.75 -8.09 -19.22
N PHE A 508 -2.78 -8.94 -19.14
CA PHE A 508 -3.76 -8.96 -18.03
C PHE A 508 -3.56 -10.12 -17.04
N GLU A 509 -2.52 -10.93 -17.21
CA GLU A 509 -2.20 -11.99 -16.25
C GLU A 509 -1.84 -11.37 -14.90
N SER A 510 -2.22 -11.99 -13.79
CA SER A 510 -1.85 -11.46 -12.47
C SER A 510 -0.39 -11.79 -12.15
N THR A 511 0.24 -10.90 -11.41
CA THR A 511 1.61 -10.96 -10.88
C THR A 511 1.61 -10.36 -9.48
N GLU A 512 2.71 -10.45 -8.75
CA GLU A 512 2.92 -9.82 -7.43
C GLU A 512 2.72 -8.29 -7.48
N ASP A 513 2.91 -7.71 -8.66
CA ASP A 513 2.77 -6.28 -8.94
C ASP A 513 1.34 -5.92 -9.43
N THR A 514 0.37 -6.82 -9.21
CA THR A 514 -1.03 -6.67 -9.59
C THR A 514 -1.92 -6.46 -8.35
N PHE A 515 -2.81 -5.47 -8.43
CA PHE A 515 -3.82 -5.19 -7.41
C PHE A 515 -5.14 -4.82 -8.08
N TYR A 516 -6.22 -5.50 -7.75
CA TYR A 516 -7.54 -5.15 -8.26
C TYR A 516 -8.65 -5.46 -7.28
N GLY A 517 -9.80 -4.84 -7.48
CA GLY A 517 -10.93 -5.02 -6.57
C GLY A 517 -12.15 -4.22 -6.98
N TYR A 518 -13.19 -4.33 -6.17
CA TYR A 518 -14.45 -3.64 -6.33
C TYR A 518 -15.11 -3.37 -4.98
N GLU A 519 -15.94 -2.34 -4.95
CA GLU A 519 -16.80 -2.02 -3.82
C GLU A 519 -18.22 -1.75 -4.32
N VAL A 520 -19.23 -2.37 -3.70
CA VAL A 520 -20.65 -2.18 -4.05
C VAL A 520 -21.47 -1.99 -2.78
N GLY A 521 -22.22 -0.90 -2.71
CA GLY A 521 -23.13 -0.57 -1.60
C GLY A 521 -24.60 -0.66 -2.02
N ALA A 522 -25.41 -1.36 -1.22
CA ALA A 522 -26.84 -1.54 -1.44
C ALA A 522 -27.66 -1.04 -0.22
N GLU A 523 -28.45 0.01 -0.39
CA GLU A 523 -29.36 0.55 0.62
C GLU A 523 -30.52 -0.42 0.90
N MET A 524 -30.63 -0.87 2.14
CA MET A 524 -31.69 -1.76 2.62
C MET A 524 -32.87 -0.97 3.18
N ALA A 525 -32.58 0.15 3.83
CA ALA A 525 -33.53 1.14 4.35
C ALA A 525 -32.82 2.49 4.51
N SER A 526 -33.57 3.58 4.72
CA SER A 526 -33.02 4.90 5.03
C SER A 526 -32.00 4.82 6.17
N GLY A 527 -30.73 5.15 5.87
CA GLY A 527 -29.63 5.10 6.84
C GLY A 527 -29.05 3.70 7.09
N VAL A 528 -29.39 2.69 6.29
CA VAL A 528 -28.84 1.32 6.40
C VAL A 528 -28.49 0.77 5.02
N ALA A 529 -27.22 0.48 4.79
CA ALA A 529 -26.73 -0.14 3.56
C ALA A 529 -25.89 -1.39 3.87
N VAL A 530 -25.82 -2.33 2.92
CA VAL A 530 -24.83 -3.41 2.94
C VAL A 530 -23.74 -3.05 1.94
N VAL A 531 -22.49 -2.95 2.40
CA VAL A 531 -21.31 -2.69 1.58
C VAL A 531 -20.52 -3.99 1.43
N TRP A 532 -20.21 -4.34 0.20
CA TRP A 532 -19.33 -5.44 -0.18
C TRP A 532 -18.08 -4.86 -0.83
N ASP A 533 -16.96 -4.89 -0.12
CA ASP A 533 -15.61 -4.55 -0.58
C ASP A 533 -14.83 -5.86 -0.81
N THR A 534 -14.18 -6.01 -1.96
CA THR A 534 -13.28 -7.14 -2.22
C THR A 534 -12.05 -6.68 -2.96
N ARG A 535 -10.89 -7.09 -2.44
CA ARG A 535 -9.56 -6.74 -2.90
C ARG A 535 -8.77 -8.02 -3.16
N PHE A 536 -8.02 -8.04 -4.25
CA PHE A 536 -7.17 -9.15 -4.65
C PHE A 536 -5.74 -8.64 -4.75
N LEU A 537 -4.88 -9.34 -4.01
CA LEU A 537 -3.44 -9.15 -3.88
C LEU A 537 -2.78 -10.47 -4.26
N PHE A 538 -1.50 -10.41 -4.64
CA PHE A 538 -0.78 -11.57 -5.14
C PHE A 538 0.62 -11.62 -4.56
N GLU A 539 1.00 -12.81 -4.13
CA GLU A 539 2.26 -13.14 -3.49
C GLU A 539 2.79 -14.41 -4.19
N ARG A 540 4.11 -14.62 -4.25
CA ARG A 540 4.68 -15.85 -4.83
C ARG A 540 5.07 -16.79 -3.71
N GLY A 541 4.73 -18.08 -3.82
CA GLY A 541 5.25 -19.09 -2.89
C GLY A 541 6.59 -19.65 -3.37
N ALA A 542 7.34 -20.30 -2.48
CA ALA A 542 8.60 -20.97 -2.82
C ALA A 542 8.50 -22.05 -3.92
N ASP A 543 7.30 -22.55 -4.25
CA ASP A 543 7.08 -23.41 -5.42
C ASP A 543 7.06 -22.63 -6.76
N GLY A 544 7.38 -21.33 -6.70
CA GLY A 544 7.36 -20.37 -7.80
C GLY A 544 5.96 -19.89 -8.18
N LYS A 545 4.88 -20.49 -7.67
CA LYS A 545 3.52 -20.19 -8.15
C LYS A 545 2.93 -18.95 -7.49
N LEU A 546 2.08 -18.28 -8.25
CA LEU A 546 1.38 -17.11 -7.77
C LEU A 546 0.18 -17.50 -6.88
N LYS A 547 0.26 -17.14 -5.61
CA LYS A 547 -0.83 -17.26 -4.63
C LYS A 547 -1.65 -15.96 -4.64
N ARG A 548 -2.97 -16.09 -4.58
CA ARG A 548 -3.89 -14.93 -4.56
C ARG A 548 -4.47 -14.73 -3.17
N ARG A 549 -3.95 -13.74 -2.45
CA ARG A 549 -4.50 -13.23 -1.20
C ARG A 549 -5.76 -12.42 -1.48
N ARG A 550 -6.87 -12.77 -0.81
CA ARG A 550 -8.14 -12.05 -0.91
C ARG A 550 -8.42 -11.35 0.42
N ILE A 551 -8.70 -10.06 0.36
CA ILE A 551 -9.29 -9.30 1.47
C ILE A 551 -10.74 -9.00 1.07
N MET A 552 -11.70 -9.46 1.87
CA MET A 552 -13.13 -9.26 1.62
C MET A 552 -13.80 -8.74 2.88
N ALA A 553 -14.63 -7.72 2.76
CA ALA A 553 -15.49 -7.23 3.82
C ALA A 553 -16.93 -7.14 3.32
N ILE A 554 -17.86 -7.75 4.06
CA ILE A 554 -19.30 -7.62 3.83
C ILE A 554 -19.89 -7.05 5.11
N GLU A 555 -20.11 -5.74 5.11
CA GLU A 555 -20.46 -4.96 6.29
C GLU A 555 -21.84 -4.28 6.12
N THR A 556 -22.73 -4.44 7.09
CA THR A 556 -23.94 -3.60 7.17
C THR A 556 -23.54 -2.28 7.80
N VAL A 557 -23.52 -1.21 7.00
CA VAL A 557 -23.27 0.17 7.41
C VAL A 557 -24.58 0.81 7.88
N PHE A 558 -24.59 1.28 9.12
CA PHE A 558 -25.63 2.14 9.67
C PHE A 558 -25.11 3.58 9.70
N ASN A 559 -25.85 4.49 9.09
CA ASN A 559 -25.58 5.93 9.07
C ASN A 559 -26.72 6.66 9.80
N PHE A 560 -26.40 7.34 10.90
CA PHE A 560 -27.35 8.11 11.72
C PHE A 560 -27.11 9.63 11.62
#